data_AF-A0A0K1K772-F1
#
_entry.id   AF-A0A0K1K772-F1
#
_cell.length_a   1.000
_cell.length_b   1.000
_cell.length_c   1.000
_cell.angle_alpha   90.00
_cell.angle_beta   90.00
_cell.angle_gamma   90.00
#
_symmetry.space_group_name_H-M   'P 1'
#
loop_
_entity.id
_entity.type
_entity.pdbx_description
1 polymer ?
#
loop_
_entity_poly.entity_id
_entity_poly.type
_entity_poly.pdbx_seq_one_letter_code
_entity_poly.pdbx_strand_id
1 'polypeptide(L)'
;MKISPPPSKLAAKKATNITLSLDVYQAAKSLGINISQVCEQRLREEIQLRQEWQWNEEHADFLVAYNRRVEEEGLALEEWRSF
;
A
#
# COMPACT_ATOMS: atom_id res chain seq x y z
N MET A 1 2.23 -4.70 -19.20
CA MET A 1 2.92 -3.48 -18.73
C MET A 1 2.92 -3.50 -17.21
N LYS A 2 3.98 -4.03 -16.57
CA LYS A 2 4.07 -4.12 -15.10
C LYS A 2 4.70 -2.81 -14.61
N ILE A 3 3.92 -1.97 -13.94
CA ILE A 3 4.43 -0.78 -13.29
C ILE A 3 5.16 -1.27 -12.03
N SER A 4 6.43 -1.62 -12.19
CA SER A 4 7.30 -1.91 -11.05
C SER A 4 7.58 -0.57 -10.37
N PRO A 5 7.35 -0.42 -9.05
CA PRO A 5 7.71 0.81 -8.38
C PRO A 5 9.24 1.00 -8.45
N PRO A 6 9.73 2.24 -8.61
CA PRO A 6 11.16 2.49 -8.70
C PRO A 6 11.85 2.05 -7.40
N PRO A 7 13.09 1.53 -7.47
CA PRO A 7 13.84 1.18 -6.26
C PRO A 7 14.00 2.45 -5.42
N SER A 8 13.38 2.46 -4.24
CA SER A 8 13.40 3.59 -3.34
C SER A 8 14.85 3.87 -2.93
N LYS A 9 15.43 4.92 -3.51
CA LYS A 9 16.65 5.59 -3.08
C LYS A 9 16.67 5.56 -1.55
N LEU A 10 17.68 4.93 -0.94
CA LEU A 10 17.81 4.73 0.51
C LEU A 10 17.28 5.95 1.26
N ALA A 11 16.03 5.86 1.71
CA ALA A 11 15.30 7.02 2.19
C ALA A 11 16.01 7.47 3.47
N ALA A 12 16.45 8.73 3.51
CA ALA A 12 17.08 9.30 4.68
C ALA A 12 16.15 9.09 5.88
N LYS A 13 16.57 8.27 6.85
CA LYS A 13 15.76 7.97 8.04
C LYS A 13 15.72 9.23 8.90
N LYS A 14 14.51 9.77 9.10
CA LYS A 14 14.30 10.87 10.04
C LYS A 14 14.00 10.29 11.41
N ALA A 15 14.86 10.59 12.40
CA ALA A 15 14.57 10.27 13.78
C ALA A 15 13.29 11.01 14.21
N THR A 16 12.30 10.25 14.65
CA THR A 16 11.00 10.76 15.08
C THR A 16 10.79 10.33 16.52
N ASN A 17 10.62 11.27 17.44
CA ASN A 17 10.36 10.97 18.83
C ASN A 17 8.88 10.60 18.99
N ILE A 18 8.60 9.42 19.52
CA ILE A 18 7.24 8.89 19.71
C ILE A 18 7.01 8.61 21.19
N THR A 19 5.83 8.97 21.68
CA THR A 19 5.44 8.70 23.06
C THR A 19 4.69 7.38 23.11
N LEU A 20 5.16 6.45 23.95
CA LEU A 20 4.53 5.16 24.22
C LEU A 20 4.19 5.07 25.70
N SER A 21 3.19 4.26 26.05
CA SER A 21 2.90 3.96 27.44
C SER A 21 4.06 3.18 28.07
N LEU A 22 4.29 3.43 29.37
CA LEU A 22 5.47 2.89 30.06
C LEU A 22 5.45 1.36 30.13
N ASP A 23 4.28 0.78 30.32
CA ASP A 23 4.04 -0.67 30.34
C ASP A 23 4.42 -1.33 29.00
N VAL A 24 3.99 -0.75 27.89
CA VAL A 24 4.29 -1.26 26.54
C VAL A 24 5.78 -1.12 26.24
N TYR A 25 6.40 0.00 26.60
CA TYR A 25 7.83 0.21 26.43
C TYR A 25 8.65 -0.81 27.23
N GLN A 26 8.30 -1.02 28.51
CA GLN A 26 9.00 -1.99 29.37
C GLN A 26 8.79 -3.42 28.87
N ALA A 27 7.56 -3.79 28.49
CA ALA A 27 7.27 -5.10 27.91
C ALA A 27 8.09 -5.33 26.64
N ALA A 28 8.09 -4.38 25.70
CA ALA A 28 8.86 -4.47 24.47
C ALA A 28 10.37 -4.63 24.74
N LYS A 29 10.90 -3.85 25.69
CA LYS A 29 12.32 -3.96 26.10
C LYS A 29 12.62 -5.32 26.72
N SER A 30 11.75 -5.85 27.58
CA SER A 30 11.92 -7.16 28.23
C SER A 30 11.90 -8.31 27.23
N LEU A 31 11.15 -8.16 26.13
CA LEU A 31 11.02 -9.13 25.05
C LEU A 31 12.09 -8.94 23.95
N GLY A 32 12.98 -7.95 24.07
CA GLY A 32 13.99 -7.65 23.06
C GLY A 32 13.41 -7.11 21.74
N ILE A 33 12.20 -6.55 21.77
CA ILE A 33 11.53 -6.03 20.57
C ILE A 33 12.17 -4.71 20.15
N ASN A 34 12.53 -4.62 18.86
CA ASN A 34 12.98 -3.37 18.25
C ASN A 34 11.76 -2.49 17.92
N ILE A 35 11.39 -1.63 18.87
CA ILE A 35 10.24 -0.73 18.78
C ILE A 35 10.27 0.10 17.49
N SER A 36 11.43 0.66 17.13
CA SER A 36 11.57 1.49 15.93
C SER A 36 11.25 0.71 14.65
N GLN A 37 11.78 -0.51 14.53
CA GLN A 37 11.53 -1.36 13.37
C GLN A 37 10.05 -1.78 13.28
N VAL A 38 9.44 -2.18 14.40
CA VAL A 38 8.03 -2.57 14.43
C VAL A 38 7.13 -1.38 14.08
N CYS A 39 7.40 -0.21 14.64
CA CYS A 39 6.66 1.01 14.30
C CYS A 39 6.83 1.37 12.81
N GLU A 40 8.04 1.32 12.27
CA GLU A 40 8.30 1.59 10.84
C GLU A 40 7.49 0.62 9.95
N GLN A 41 7.50 -0.67 10.26
CA GLN A 41 6.75 -1.67 9.50
C GLN A 41 5.24 -1.40 9.54
N ARG A 42 4.68 -1.24 10.74
CA ARG A 42 3.23 -1.02 10.91
C ARG A 42 2.78 0.27 10.25
N LEU A 43 3.58 1.33 10.32
CA LEU A 43 3.27 2.58 9.62
C LEU A 43 3.29 2.40 8.10
N ARG A 44 4.22 1.63 7.53
CA ARG A 44 4.23 1.35 6.09
C ARG A 44 2.99 0.59 5.64
N GLU A 45 2.57 -0.41 6.40
CA GLU A 45 1.35 -1.18 6.14
C GLU A 45 0.11 -0.26 6.16
N GLU A 46 -0.05 0.58 7.19
CA GLU A 46 -1.15 1.55 7.28
C GLU A 46 -1.13 2.59 6.15
N ILE A 47 0.05 3.09 5.78
CA ILE A 47 0.22 4.03 4.67
C ILE A 47 -0.16 3.39 3.33
N GLN A 48 0.19 2.11 3.13
CA GLN A 48 -0.19 1.38 1.94
C GLN A 48 -1.70 1.19 1.86
N LEU A 49 -2.34 0.72 2.94
CA LEU A 49 -3.79 0.55 3.01
C LEU A 49 -4.55 1.85 2.70
N ARG A 50 -4.08 2.98 3.26
CA ARG A 50 -4.70 4.28 2.98
C ARG A 50 -4.50 4.75 1.55
N GLN A 51 -3.35 4.49 0.95
CA GLN A 51 -3.12 4.78 -0.47
C GLN A 51 -4.00 3.91 -1.36
N GLU A 52 -4.18 2.64 -1.03
CA GLU A 52 -5.08 1.74 -1.76
C GLU A 52 -6.53 2.22 -1.66
N TRP A 53 -6.97 2.69 -0.49
CA TRP A 53 -8.30 3.29 -0.32
C TRP A 53 -8.45 4.58 -1.13
N GLN A 54 -7.50 5.52 -1.05
CA GLN A 54 -7.55 6.74 -1.84
C GLN A 54 -7.55 6.45 -3.34
N TRP A 55 -6.71 5.53 -3.79
CA TRP A 55 -6.68 5.11 -5.18
C TRP A 55 -8.01 4.50 -5.63
N ASN A 56 -8.63 3.65 -4.80
CA ASN A 56 -9.95 3.10 -5.11
C ASN A 56 -11.03 4.19 -5.16
N GLU A 57 -11.01 5.16 -4.24
CA GLU A 57 -11.97 6.28 -4.28
C GLU A 57 -11.78 7.16 -5.52
N GLU A 58 -10.54 7.48 -5.88
CA GLU A 58 -10.24 8.33 -7.05
C GLU A 58 -10.48 7.61 -8.38
N HIS A 59 -10.30 6.30 -8.44
CA HIS A 59 -10.39 5.52 -9.68
C HIS A 59 -11.69 4.74 -9.83
N ALA A 60 -12.61 4.78 -8.86
CA ALA A 60 -13.91 4.11 -8.94
C ALA A 60 -14.71 4.53 -10.18
N ASP A 61 -14.84 5.83 -10.44
CA ASP A 61 -15.59 6.35 -11.60
C ASP A 61 -14.93 5.99 -12.92
N PHE A 62 -13.59 6.01 -12.96
CA PHE A 62 -12.83 5.61 -14.15
C PHE A 62 -12.99 4.11 -14.45
N LEU A 63 -12.93 3.27 -13.42
CA LEU A 63 -13.15 1.83 -13.54
C LEU A 63 -14.58 1.51 -13.97
N VAL A 64 -15.59 2.22 -13.45
CA VAL A 64 -16.99 2.07 -13.87
C VAL A 64 -17.17 2.47 -15.34
N ALA A 65 -16.59 3.60 -15.76
CA ALA A 65 -16.66 4.04 -17.15
C ALA A 65 -15.93 3.07 -18.09
N TYR A 66 -14.77 2.54 -17.68
CA TYR A 66 -14.04 1.53 -18.42
C TYR A 66 -14.79 0.20 -18.51
N ASN A 67 -15.36 -0.28 -17.39
CA ASN A 67 -16.15 -1.51 -17.36
C ASN A 67 -17.40 -1.40 -18.24
N ARG A 68 -18.12 -0.27 -18.19
CA ARG A 68 -19.26 -0.02 -19.09
C ARG A 68 -18.83 -0.08 -20.56
N ARG A 69 -17.68 0.52 -20.89
CA ARG A 69 -17.14 0.46 -22.25
C ARG A 69 -16.81 -0.98 -22.69
N VAL A 70 -16.23 -1.78 -21.80
CA VAL A 70 -15.92 -3.20 -22.07
C VAL A 70 -17.21 -4.04 -22.22
N GLU A 71 -18.26 -3.74 -21.44
CA GLU A 71 -19.58 -4.39 -21.57
C GLU A 71 -20.30 -4.01 -22.87
N GLU A 72 -20.18 -2.75 -23.31
CA GLU A 72 -20.83 -2.24 -24.53
C GLU A 72 -20.08 -2.62 -25.82
N GLU A 73 -18.74 -2.52 -25.83
CA GLU A 73 -17.91 -2.74 -27.02
C GLU A 73 -17.38 -4.18 -27.12
N GLY A 74 -17.50 -4.97 -26.04
CA GLY A 74 -16.86 -6.28 -25.92
C GLY A 74 -15.35 -6.18 -25.70
N LEU A 75 -14.71 -7.31 -25.38
CA LEU A 75 -13.26 -7.34 -25.22
C LEU A 75 -12.60 -7.27 -26.60
N ALA A 76 -11.92 -6.15 -26.91
CA ALA A 76 -11.27 -5.91 -28.21
C ALA A 76 -10.27 -7.00 -28.67
N LEU A 77 -9.83 -7.88 -27.77
CA LEU A 77 -8.88 -8.97 -28.04
C LEU A 77 -9.51 -10.36 -27.90
N GLU A 78 -10.83 -10.46 -27.75
CA GLU A 78 -11.55 -11.73 -27.62
C GLU A 78 -11.37 -12.61 -28.86
N GLU A 79 -11.30 -12.01 -30.04
CA GLU A 79 -11.05 -12.70 -31.33
C GLU A 79 -9.65 -13.31 -31.46
N TRP A 80 -8.72 -12.98 -30.56
CA TRP A 80 -7.33 -13.44 -30.58
C TRP A 80 -6.97 -14.31 -29.38
N ARG A 81 -7.97 -14.71 -28.57
CA ARG A 81 -7.76 -15.56 -27.40
C ARG A 81 -7.65 -17.03 -27.83
N SER A 82 -6.46 -17.43 -28.25
CA SER A 82 -6.10 -18.84 -28.45
C SER A 82 -5.97 -19.56 -27.10
N PHE A 83 -6.60 -20.72 -26.96
CA PHE A 83 -6.54 -21.59 -25.77
C PHE A 83 -5.35 -22.56 -25.80
#